data_AF-A0A2N6CMV5-F1
#
_entry.id   AF-A0A2N6CMV5-F1
#
_cell.length_a   1.000
_cell.length_b   1.000
_cell.length_c   1.000
_cell.angle_alpha   90.00
_cell.angle_beta   90.00
_cell.angle_gamma   90.00
#
_symmetry.space_group_name_H-M   'P 1'
#
loop_
_entity.id
_entity.type
_entity.pdbx_description
1 polymer ?
#
loop_
_entity_poly.entity_id
_entity_poly.type
_entity_poly.pdbx_seq_one_letter_code
_entity_poly.pdbx_strand_id
1 'polypeptide(L)'
;MAAIFQGKCSACGYQSPAISDSYLAVIVDDPLSIAESTVHPENNRILILAHPNERHILEENGYTLDSALHSGRLLGVNKFFCTSCGLIVEQRRLSSGGAIGCLAPLLIGAVAGIAIGYDKASIGVGFLGGLATMLGTILITNSLFGLYLRLRYPDRIREFETPRVCSHCGSCDVAREGLAHCPNCQRVSMRITMVGKS
;
A
#
# COMPACT_ATOMS: atom_id res chain seq x y z
N MET A 1 -0.09 10.94 5.31
CA MET A 1 -0.61 11.81 4.23
C MET A 1 -0.23 11.19 2.90
N ALA A 2 -1.23 10.75 2.14
CA ALA A 2 -1.01 10.14 0.85
C ALA A 2 -0.78 11.21 -0.22
N ALA A 3 0.13 10.96 -1.16
CA ALA A 3 0.38 11.90 -2.25
C ALA A 3 -0.75 11.83 -3.28
N ILE A 4 -1.17 12.98 -3.81
CA ILE A 4 -2.20 13.06 -4.84
C ILE A 4 -1.52 13.29 -6.20
N PHE A 5 -1.81 12.43 -7.16
CA PHE A 5 -1.26 12.45 -8.51
C PHE A 5 -2.33 12.76 -9.55
N GLN A 6 -1.94 13.45 -10.62
CA GLN A 6 -2.83 13.73 -11.74
C GLN A 6 -2.06 13.73 -13.07
N GLY A 7 -2.65 13.13 -14.09
CA GLY A 7 -2.17 13.18 -15.46
C GLY A 7 -2.77 14.36 -16.23
N LYS A 8 -1.93 15.15 -16.91
CA LYS A 8 -2.37 16.21 -17.82
C LYS A 8 -1.72 16.04 -19.19
N CYS A 9 -2.52 16.00 -20.25
CA CYS A 9 -2.07 15.84 -21.62
C CYS A 9 -1.82 17.20 -22.29
N SER A 10 -0.60 17.44 -22.75
CA SER A 10 -0.25 18.68 -23.45
C SER A 10 -0.82 18.77 -24.87
N ALA A 11 -1.14 17.64 -25.51
CA ALA A 11 -1.60 17.63 -26.91
C ALA A 11 -3.11 17.88 -27.07
N CYS A 12 -3.94 17.37 -26.17
CA CYS A 12 -5.41 17.49 -26.27
C CYS A 12 -6.07 18.12 -25.04
N GLY A 13 -5.29 18.55 -24.05
CA GLY A 13 -5.80 19.16 -22.82
C GLY A 13 -6.49 18.19 -21.85
N TYR A 14 -6.57 16.89 -22.18
CA TYR A 14 -7.15 15.87 -21.28
C TYR A 14 -6.50 15.91 -19.90
N GLN A 15 -7.33 15.83 -18.87
CA GLN A 15 -6.91 15.79 -17.48
C GLN A 15 -7.54 14.56 -16.81
N SER A 16 -6.72 13.69 -16.24
CA SER A 16 -7.21 12.52 -15.53
C SER A 16 -7.86 12.92 -14.20
N PRO A 17 -8.69 12.04 -13.61
CA PRO A 17 -9.03 12.16 -12.20
C PRO A 17 -7.76 12.23 -11.35
N ALA A 18 -7.82 13.00 -10.26
CA ALA A 18 -6.76 13.02 -9.27
C ALA A 18 -6.87 11.76 -8.39
N ILE A 19 -5.74 11.07 -8.17
CA ILE A 19 -5.70 9.81 -7.43
C ILE A 19 -4.77 9.91 -6.23
N SER A 20 -5.17 9.34 -5.10
CA SER A 20 -4.27 9.05 -3.99
C SER A 20 -3.32 7.92 -4.40
N ASP A 21 -2.06 8.01 -3.96
CA ASP A 21 -1.00 7.03 -4.26
C ASP A 21 -1.32 5.64 -3.71
N SER A 22 -2.00 5.61 -2.57
CA SER A 22 -2.37 4.41 -1.86
C SER A 22 -3.49 4.68 -0.86
N TYR A 23 -4.17 3.61 -0.46
CA TYR A 23 -5.08 3.59 0.68
C TYR A 23 -5.13 2.18 1.27
N LEU A 24 -5.57 2.09 2.53
CA LEU A 24 -5.86 0.81 3.16
C LEU A 24 -7.32 0.47 2.98
N ALA A 25 -7.60 -0.82 2.86
CA ALA A 25 -8.95 -1.35 2.83
C ALA A 25 -9.05 -2.61 3.69
N VAL A 26 -10.27 -2.98 4.07
CA VAL A 26 -10.55 -4.22 4.80
C VAL A 26 -11.58 -5.06 4.06
N ILE A 27 -11.37 -6.37 4.04
CA ILE A 27 -12.31 -7.35 3.49
C ILE A 27 -13.35 -7.71 4.57
N VAL A 28 -14.61 -7.40 4.31
CA VAL A 28 -15.75 -7.78 5.15
C VAL A 28 -16.55 -8.88 4.46
N ASP A 29 -17.17 -9.77 5.25
CA ASP A 29 -18.01 -10.83 4.71
C ASP A 29 -19.40 -10.29 4.38
N ASP A 30 -20.02 -9.60 5.35
CA ASP A 30 -21.29 -8.91 5.20
C ASP A 30 -21.16 -7.47 5.73
N PRO A 31 -21.22 -6.43 4.87
CA PRO A 31 -21.14 -5.04 5.31
C PRO A 31 -22.37 -4.64 6.13
N LEU A 32 -22.20 -4.34 7.43
CA LEU A 32 -23.31 -4.17 8.38
C LEU A 32 -24.04 -2.82 8.28
N SER A 33 -23.33 -1.72 8.01
CA SER A 33 -23.94 -0.41 7.78
C SER A 33 -22.90 0.54 7.20
N ILE A 34 -23.04 0.93 5.94
CA ILE A 34 -21.96 1.65 5.29
C ILE A 34 -22.52 2.80 4.46
N ALA A 35 -22.07 4.01 4.78
CA ALA A 35 -22.20 5.13 3.86
C ALA A 35 -21.55 4.73 2.53
N GLU A 36 -22.32 4.79 1.44
CA GLU A 36 -21.96 4.33 0.09
C GLU A 36 -20.55 4.78 -0.36
N SER A 37 -20.06 5.91 0.19
CA SER A 37 -18.73 6.47 -0.05
C SER A 37 -17.53 5.68 0.50
N THR A 38 -17.72 4.72 1.41
CA THR A 38 -16.62 3.92 1.98
C THR A 38 -16.55 2.51 1.39
N VAL A 39 -17.47 2.15 0.51
CA VAL A 39 -17.47 0.88 -0.22
C VAL A 39 -16.64 1.03 -1.49
N HIS A 40 -15.80 0.04 -1.79
CA HIS A 40 -15.05 0.02 -3.05
C HIS A 40 -16.01 -0.14 -4.25
N PRO A 41 -15.88 0.65 -5.32
CA PRO A 41 -16.88 0.69 -6.41
C PRO A 41 -17.03 -0.63 -7.16
N GLU A 42 -15.94 -1.42 -7.25
CA GLU A 42 -15.96 -2.71 -7.96
C GLU A 42 -16.34 -3.91 -7.07
N ASN A 43 -16.29 -3.76 -5.74
CA ASN A 43 -16.50 -4.90 -4.84
C ASN A 43 -17.02 -4.42 -3.48
N ASN A 44 -18.27 -4.76 -3.18
CA ASN A 44 -18.95 -4.35 -1.96
C ASN A 44 -18.39 -4.95 -0.66
N ARG A 45 -17.55 -5.98 -0.77
CA ARG A 45 -16.85 -6.61 0.37
C ARG A 45 -15.56 -5.92 0.74
N ILE A 46 -15.13 -4.90 -0.02
CA ILE A 46 -13.92 -4.14 0.25
C ILE A 46 -14.32 -2.77 0.78
N LEU A 47 -13.96 -2.49 2.04
CA LEU A 47 -14.21 -1.20 2.66
C LEU A 47 -12.95 -0.36 2.70
N ILE A 48 -13.04 0.86 2.20
CA ILE A 48 -11.96 1.83 2.17
C ILE A 48 -11.80 2.40 3.59
N LEU A 49 -10.61 2.19 4.17
CA LEU A 49 -10.24 2.76 5.47
C LEU A 49 -9.76 4.20 5.24
N ALA A 50 -10.67 5.15 5.36
CA ALA A 50 -10.38 6.58 5.18
C ALA A 50 -9.74 7.18 6.43
N HIS A 51 -8.59 7.83 6.29
CA HIS A 51 -7.97 8.60 7.37
C HIS A 51 -8.75 9.89 7.66
N PRO A 52 -9.01 10.27 8.93
CA PRO A 52 -8.52 9.67 10.19
C PRO A 52 -9.49 8.66 10.86
N ASN A 53 -10.49 8.17 10.12
CA ASN A 53 -11.59 7.37 10.66
C ASN A 53 -11.39 5.85 10.52
N GLU A 54 -10.18 5.37 10.21
CA GLU A 54 -9.94 3.94 9.92
C GLU A 54 -10.34 3.05 11.10
N ARG A 55 -10.03 3.50 12.32
CA ARG A 55 -10.36 2.77 13.54
C ARG A 55 -11.86 2.66 13.74
N HIS A 56 -12.59 3.74 13.52
CA HIS A 56 -14.05 3.77 13.67
C HIS A 56 -14.72 2.85 12.64
N ILE A 57 -14.31 2.91 11.37
CA ILE A 57 -14.84 2.05 10.29
C ILE A 57 -14.60 0.57 10.62
N LEU A 58 -13.42 0.22 11.15
CA LEU A 58 -13.12 -1.16 11.57
C LEU A 58 -14.01 -1.59 12.75
N GLU A 59 -14.11 -0.77 13.79
CA GLU A 59 -14.88 -1.08 15.00
C GLU A 59 -16.37 -1.24 14.70
N GLU A 60 -16.95 -0.40 13.83
CA GLU A 60 -18.35 -0.51 13.37
C GLU A 60 -18.63 -1.84 12.64
N ASN A 61 -17.61 -2.40 11.99
CA ASN A 61 -17.71 -3.68 11.29
C ASN A 61 -17.24 -4.86 12.15
N GLY A 62 -17.00 -4.66 13.45
CA GLY A 62 -16.61 -5.72 14.39
C GLY A 62 -15.15 -6.15 14.28
N TYR A 63 -14.28 -5.32 13.70
CA TYR A 63 -12.85 -5.59 13.55
C TYR A 63 -12.00 -4.61 14.35
N THR A 64 -10.87 -5.09 14.84
CA THR A 64 -9.71 -4.26 15.18
C THR A 64 -8.68 -4.34 14.05
N LEU A 65 -7.79 -3.35 13.93
CA LEU A 65 -6.70 -3.38 12.94
C LEU A 65 -5.87 -4.67 13.05
N ASP A 66 -5.55 -5.07 14.29
CA ASP A 66 -4.79 -6.28 14.59
C ASP A 66 -5.54 -7.56 14.17
N SER A 67 -6.85 -7.64 14.46
CA SER A 67 -7.67 -8.77 14.04
C SER A 67 -7.79 -8.84 12.51
N ALA A 68 -7.99 -7.72 11.82
CA ALA A 68 -8.08 -7.66 10.36
C ALA A 68 -6.76 -8.07 9.70
N LEU A 69 -5.64 -7.69 10.31
CA LEU A 69 -4.31 -8.07 9.88
C LEU A 69 -4.06 -9.58 10.04
N HIS A 70 -4.20 -10.12 11.24
CA HIS A 70 -3.92 -11.53 11.52
C HIS A 70 -4.89 -12.49 10.82
N SER A 71 -6.12 -12.02 10.59
CA SER A 71 -7.11 -12.74 9.79
C SER A 71 -6.91 -12.58 8.28
N GLY A 72 -5.90 -11.84 7.79
CA GLY A 72 -5.64 -11.69 6.35
C GLY A 72 -6.77 -10.98 5.60
N ARG A 73 -7.40 -10.00 6.25
CA ARG A 73 -8.48 -9.16 5.69
C ARG A 73 -7.99 -7.77 5.30
N LEU A 74 -6.83 -7.34 5.76
CA LEU A 74 -6.28 -6.04 5.43
C LEU A 74 -5.68 -6.04 4.02
N LEU A 75 -6.14 -5.11 3.19
CA LEU A 75 -5.68 -4.87 1.83
C LEU A 75 -4.93 -3.55 1.74
N GLY A 76 -3.77 -3.56 1.10
CA GLY A 76 -3.09 -2.38 0.62
C GLY A 76 -3.45 -2.18 -0.84
N VAL A 77 -4.06 -1.04 -1.15
CA VAL A 77 -4.42 -0.68 -2.52
C VAL A 77 -3.52 0.44 -2.98
N ASN A 78 -2.79 0.21 -4.06
CA ASN A 78 -1.92 1.20 -4.68
C ASN A 78 -2.52 1.59 -6.03
N LYS A 79 -2.60 2.89 -6.31
CA LYS A 79 -3.04 3.37 -7.62
C LYS A 79 -1.84 3.85 -8.43
N PHE A 80 -1.84 3.50 -9.71
CA PHE A 80 -0.81 3.88 -10.67
C PHE A 80 -1.45 4.31 -11.98
N PHE A 81 -0.69 5.00 -12.82
CA PHE A 81 -1.03 5.17 -14.22
C PHE A 81 -0.30 4.12 -15.05
N CYS A 82 -0.99 3.44 -15.95
CA CYS A 82 -0.33 2.65 -16.98
C CYS A 82 0.34 3.60 -17.98
N THR A 83 1.65 3.47 -18.18
CA THR A 83 2.39 4.36 -19.09
C THR A 83 2.06 4.09 -20.56
N SER A 84 1.60 2.86 -20.87
CA SER A 84 1.25 2.44 -22.23
C SER A 84 -0.14 2.91 -22.68
N CYS A 85 -1.14 3.01 -21.80
CA CYS A 85 -2.50 3.45 -22.18
C CYS A 85 -3.01 4.69 -21.44
N GLY A 86 -2.30 5.15 -20.40
CA GLY A 86 -2.66 6.32 -19.60
C GLY A 86 -3.81 6.12 -18.62
N LEU A 87 -4.40 4.93 -18.56
CA LEU A 87 -5.47 4.64 -17.62
C LEU A 87 -4.93 4.38 -16.21
N ILE A 88 -5.76 4.70 -15.23
CA ILE A 88 -5.49 4.42 -13.82
C ILE A 88 -5.69 2.93 -13.58
N VAL A 89 -4.72 2.30 -12.92
CA VAL A 89 -4.73 0.88 -12.55
C VAL A 89 -4.63 0.78 -11.04
N GLU A 90 -5.49 -0.05 -10.45
CA GLU A 90 -5.46 -0.35 -9.02
C GLU A 90 -4.81 -1.72 -8.76
N GLN A 91 -3.76 -1.70 -7.95
CA GLN A 91 -3.06 -2.90 -7.49
C GLN A 91 -3.41 -3.17 -6.04
N ARG A 92 -4.17 -4.23 -5.81
CA ARG A 92 -4.61 -4.72 -4.50
C ARG A 92 -3.71 -5.85 -4.05
N ARG A 93 -3.21 -5.77 -2.82
CA ARG A 93 -2.41 -6.82 -2.18
C ARG A 93 -2.84 -7.00 -0.75
N LEU A 94 -2.78 -8.22 -0.23
CA LEU A 94 -2.89 -8.39 1.21
C LEU A 94 -1.73 -7.65 1.87
N SER A 95 -2.05 -6.76 2.79
CA SER A 95 -1.07 -5.91 3.45
C SER A 95 -0.67 -6.56 4.76
N SER A 96 0.64 -6.53 5.05
CA SER A 96 1.11 -6.78 6.40
C SER A 96 0.79 -5.62 7.34
N GLY A 97 0.26 -4.48 6.86
CA GLY A 97 -0.18 -3.37 7.72
C GLY A 97 0.90 -2.77 8.62
N GLY A 98 2.18 -3.09 8.40
CA GLY A 98 3.22 -2.85 9.40
C GLY A 98 3.01 -3.69 10.66
N ALA A 99 2.73 -4.99 10.49
CA ALA A 99 2.28 -5.96 11.50
C ALA A 99 3.03 -5.89 12.82
N ILE A 100 4.31 -5.57 12.72
CA ILE A 100 5.13 -5.24 13.85
C ILE A 100 5.35 -3.73 13.73
N GLY A 101 4.62 -2.97 14.56
CA GLY A 101 4.81 -1.53 14.64
C GLY A 101 6.30 -1.18 14.82
N CYS A 102 6.67 0.06 14.56
CA CYS A 102 8.08 0.48 14.57
C CYS A 102 8.79 0.29 15.92
N LEU A 103 8.05 0.13 17.02
CA LEU A 103 8.59 0.04 18.37
C LEU A 103 9.43 -1.24 18.59
N ALA A 104 8.94 -2.41 18.18
CA ALA A 104 9.65 -3.66 18.50
C ALA A 104 11.01 -3.76 17.78
N PRO A 105 11.11 -3.51 16.46
CA PRO A 105 12.40 -3.50 15.76
C PRO A 105 13.34 -2.42 16.28
N LEU A 106 12.80 -1.26 16.71
CA LEU A 106 13.59 -0.19 17.30
C LEU A 106 14.22 -0.61 18.64
N LEU A 107 13.46 -1.28 19.51
CA LEU A 107 13.99 -1.81 20.77
C LEU A 107 15.03 -2.91 20.53
N ILE A 108 14.78 -3.83 19.60
CA ILE A 108 15.73 -4.88 19.22
C ILE A 108 17.03 -4.26 18.70
N GLY A 109 16.92 -3.27 17.81
CA GLY A 109 18.08 -2.54 17.28
C GLY A 109 18.84 -1.78 18.37
N ALA A 110 18.15 -1.12 19.30
CA ALA A 110 18.78 -0.39 20.39
C ALA A 110 19.57 -1.34 21.32
N VAL A 111 18.98 -2.46 21.73
CA VAL A 111 19.64 -3.45 22.59
C VAL A 111 20.85 -4.07 21.88
N ALA A 112 20.71 -4.46 20.61
CA ALA A 112 21.81 -5.00 19.82
C ALA A 112 22.94 -3.97 19.64
N GLY A 113 22.59 -2.71 19.37
CA GLY A 113 23.56 -1.64 19.20
C GLY A 113 24.36 -1.34 20.47
N ILE A 114 23.71 -1.36 21.64
CA ILE A 114 24.40 -1.21 22.94
C ILE A 114 25.38 -2.37 23.15
N ALA A 115 24.95 -3.61 22.92
CA ALA A 115 25.80 -4.79 23.09
C ALA A 115 27.03 -4.76 22.16
N ILE A 116 26.81 -4.46 20.87
CA ILE A 116 27.90 -4.34 19.87
C ILE A 116 28.84 -3.18 20.22
N GLY A 117 28.29 -2.03 20.63
CA GLY A 117 29.08 -0.86 21.00
C GLY A 117 29.95 -1.10 22.23
N TYR A 118 29.43 -1.84 23.22
CA TYR A 118 30.17 -2.25 24.40
C TYR A 118 31.32 -3.22 24.05
N ASP A 119 31.05 -4.26 23.26
CA ASP A 119 32.06 -5.24 22.82
C ASP A 119 33.19 -4.61 22.00
N LYS A 120 32.86 -3.64 21.14
CA LYS A 120 33.84 -2.97 20.26
C LYS A 120 34.42 -1.69 20.84
N ALA A 121 34.05 -1.34 22.08
CA ALA A 121 34.41 -0.08 22.73
C ALA A 121 34.24 1.15 21.81
N SER A 122 33.20 1.14 20.97
CA SER A 122 33.00 2.15 19.92
C SER A 122 31.52 2.43 19.71
N ILE A 123 31.13 3.66 20.03
CA ILE A 123 29.75 4.15 19.89
C ILE A 123 29.30 4.09 18.42
N GLY A 124 30.17 4.47 17.47
CA GLY A 124 29.84 4.47 16.04
C GLY A 124 29.54 3.06 15.52
N VAL A 125 30.32 2.06 15.93
CA VAL A 125 30.09 0.66 15.54
C VAL A 125 28.81 0.13 16.16
N GLY A 126 28.54 0.46 17.43
CA GLY A 126 27.28 0.12 18.09
C GLY A 126 26.06 0.72 17.39
N PHE A 127 26.11 2.00 17.03
CA PHE A 127 25.01 2.66 16.33
C PHE A 127 24.71 2.02 14.97
N LEU A 128 25.74 1.78 14.14
CA LEU A 128 25.57 1.14 12.83
C LEU A 128 25.07 -0.30 12.97
N GLY A 129 25.58 -1.05 13.95
CA GLY A 129 25.12 -2.41 14.25
C GLY A 129 23.66 -2.44 14.69
N GLY A 130 23.25 -1.50 15.54
CA GLY A 130 21.86 -1.36 15.97
C GLY A 130 20.90 -1.00 14.83
N LEU A 131 21.30 -0.04 13.99
CA LEU A 131 20.52 0.35 12.80
C LEU A 131 20.37 -0.81 11.81
N ALA A 132 21.46 -1.53 11.53
CA ALA A 132 21.43 -2.71 10.66
C ALA A 132 20.52 -3.81 11.22
N THR A 133 20.56 -4.04 12.54
CA THR A 133 19.70 -5.03 13.22
C THR A 133 18.22 -4.62 13.15
N MET A 134 17.91 -3.35 13.38
CA MET A 134 16.56 -2.81 13.25
C MET A 134 16.00 -3.01 11.83
N LEU A 135 16.75 -2.59 10.80
CA LEU A 135 16.35 -2.73 9.40
C LEU A 135 16.21 -4.21 8.99
N GLY A 136 17.17 -5.05 9.40
CA GLY A 136 17.11 -6.49 9.17
C GLY A 136 15.85 -7.12 9.77
N THR A 137 15.52 -6.76 11.01
CA THR A 137 14.31 -7.24 11.69
C THR A 137 13.04 -6.81 10.94
N ILE A 138 12.96 -5.55 10.48
CA ILE A 138 11.82 -5.05 9.69
C ILE A 138 11.67 -5.83 8.39
N LEU A 139 12.78 -6.07 7.67
CA LEU A 139 12.77 -6.81 6.40
C LEU A 139 12.36 -8.26 6.59
N ILE A 140 12.94 -8.95 7.57
CA ILE A 140 12.66 -10.36 7.88
C ILE A 140 11.20 -10.52 8.28
N THR A 141 10.71 -9.69 9.19
CA THR A 141 9.35 -9.82 9.71
C THR A 141 8.29 -9.51 8.65
N ASN A 142 8.48 -8.46 7.83
CA ASN A 142 7.58 -8.20 6.69
C ASN A 142 7.60 -9.33 5.66
N SER A 143 8.77 -9.91 5.38
CA SER A 143 8.90 -11.02 4.43
C SER A 143 8.23 -12.29 4.94
N LEU A 144 8.48 -12.65 6.21
CA LEU A 144 7.87 -13.81 6.87
C LEU A 144 6.36 -13.65 6.99
N PHE A 145 5.87 -12.45 7.32
CA PHE A 145 4.44 -12.21 7.41
C PHE A 145 3.76 -12.26 6.03
N GLY A 146 4.39 -11.69 4.99
CA GLY A 146 3.90 -11.83 3.62
C GLY A 146 3.84 -13.29 3.16
N LEU A 147 4.84 -14.10 3.54
CA LEU A 147 4.83 -15.54 3.29
C LEU A 147 3.72 -16.25 4.08
N TYR A 148 3.56 -15.91 5.37
CA TYR A 148 2.50 -16.44 6.22
C TYR A 148 1.12 -16.19 5.62
N LEU A 149 0.83 -14.95 5.19
CA LEU A 149 -0.44 -14.61 4.54
C LEU A 149 -0.68 -15.44 3.27
N ARG A 150 0.35 -15.67 2.45
CA ARG A 150 0.27 -16.49 1.23
C ARG A 150 -0.03 -17.94 1.50
N LEU A 151 0.60 -18.51 2.52
CA LEU A 151 0.41 -19.91 2.89
C LEU A 151 -0.92 -20.12 3.60
N ARG A 152 -1.34 -19.18 4.44
CA ARG A 152 -2.53 -19.31 5.28
C ARG A 152 -3.83 -18.96 4.55
N TYR A 153 -3.79 -17.99 3.64
CA TYR A 153 -4.98 -17.44 2.97
C TYR A 153 -4.87 -17.43 1.44
N PRO A 154 -4.57 -18.57 0.80
CA PRO A 154 -4.39 -18.62 -0.66
C PRO A 154 -5.67 -18.25 -1.43
N ASP A 155 -6.85 -18.62 -0.91
CA ASP A 155 -8.12 -18.35 -1.60
C ASP A 155 -8.45 -16.85 -1.61
N ARG A 156 -8.20 -16.14 -0.51
CA ARG A 156 -8.38 -14.69 -0.46
C ARG A 156 -7.41 -13.95 -1.38
N ILE A 157 -6.18 -14.47 -1.53
CA ILE A 157 -5.24 -13.89 -2.48
C ILE A 157 -5.76 -14.02 -3.90
N ARG A 158 -6.26 -15.19 -4.28
CA ARG A 158 -6.84 -15.42 -5.62
C ARG A 158 -8.06 -14.54 -5.88
N GLU A 159 -8.86 -14.32 -4.85
CA GLU A 159 -10.11 -13.55 -4.96
C GLU A 159 -9.88 -12.03 -4.98
N PHE A 160 -8.96 -11.52 -4.16
CA PHE A 160 -8.84 -10.08 -3.91
C PHE A 160 -7.55 -9.42 -4.43
N GLU A 161 -6.45 -10.17 -4.63
CA GLU A 161 -5.25 -9.56 -5.20
C GLU A 161 -5.41 -9.34 -6.70
N THR A 162 -5.02 -8.16 -7.18
CA THR A 162 -4.97 -7.88 -8.62
C THR A 162 -3.56 -8.13 -9.16
N PRO A 163 -3.47 -8.62 -10.41
CA PRO A 163 -2.17 -8.85 -11.03
C PRO A 163 -1.44 -7.51 -11.23
N ARG A 164 -0.12 -7.58 -11.41
CA ARG A 164 0.72 -6.39 -11.68
C ARG A 164 0.60 -5.83 -13.11
N VAL A 165 -0.38 -6.29 -13.87
CA VAL A 165 -0.62 -5.88 -15.25
C VAL A 165 -1.82 -4.96 -15.34
N CYS A 166 -1.79 -4.04 -16.30
CA CYS A 166 -2.95 -3.23 -16.63
C CYS A 166 -4.08 -4.12 -17.15
N SER A 167 -5.25 -4.07 -16.52
CA SER A 167 -6.44 -4.83 -16.94
C SER A 167 -6.96 -4.43 -18.32
N HIS A 168 -6.63 -3.23 -18.80
CA HIS A 168 -7.10 -2.72 -20.08
C HIS A 168 -6.19 -3.08 -21.25
N CYS A 169 -4.86 -2.96 -21.11
CA CYS A 169 -3.92 -3.16 -22.22
C CYS A 169 -2.91 -4.30 -22.00
N GLY A 170 -2.92 -4.95 -20.83
CA GLY A 170 -1.99 -6.04 -20.49
C GLY A 170 -0.56 -5.61 -20.18
N SER A 171 -0.22 -4.32 -20.31
CA SER A 171 1.13 -3.82 -20.02
C SER A 171 1.48 -3.92 -18.53
N CYS A 172 2.73 -4.24 -18.23
CA CYS A 172 3.31 -4.19 -16.89
C CYS A 172 3.84 -2.79 -16.53
N ASP A 173 3.89 -1.87 -17.51
CA ASP A 173 4.51 -0.57 -17.32
C ASP A 173 3.53 0.38 -16.63
N VAL A 174 3.74 0.54 -15.32
CA VAL A 174 2.94 1.41 -14.46
C VAL A 174 3.86 2.38 -13.72
N ALA A 175 3.41 3.62 -13.56
CA ALA A 175 4.15 4.68 -12.89
C ALA A 175 3.24 5.62 -12.10
N ARG A 176 3.81 6.26 -11.07
CA ARG A 176 3.15 7.33 -10.30
C ARG A 176 3.48 8.73 -10.83
N GLU A 177 4.61 8.87 -11.49
CA GLU A 177 5.08 10.11 -12.11
C GLU A 177 5.74 9.79 -13.44
N GLY A 178 5.83 10.79 -14.31
CA GLY A 178 6.54 10.68 -15.58
C GLY A 178 5.63 10.91 -16.78
N LEU A 179 5.98 10.31 -17.92
CA LEU A 179 5.25 10.43 -19.17
C LEU A 179 4.46 9.15 -19.45
N ALA A 180 3.27 9.33 -20.00
CA ALA A 180 2.38 8.25 -20.40
C ALA A 180 1.65 8.61 -21.69
N HIS A 181 1.11 7.59 -22.35
CA HIS A 181 0.14 7.78 -23.42
C HIS A 181 -1.12 8.45 -22.85
N CYS A 182 -1.71 9.36 -23.62
CA CYS A 182 -3.00 9.93 -23.27
C CYS A 182 -4.13 8.96 -23.67
N PRO A 183 -5.05 8.58 -22.77
CA PRO A 183 -6.15 7.67 -23.12
C PRO A 183 -7.09 8.27 -24.17
N ASN A 184 -7.15 9.61 -24.29
CA ASN A 184 -8.04 10.30 -25.24
C ASN A 184 -7.44 10.42 -26.65
N CYS A 185 -6.20 10.88 -26.78
CA CYS A 185 -5.58 11.14 -28.09
C CYS A 185 -4.46 10.17 -28.48
N GLN A 186 -4.15 9.20 -27.62
CA GLN A 186 -3.15 8.13 -27.83
C GLN A 186 -1.71 8.62 -28.07
N ARG A 187 -1.43 9.92 -27.90
CA ARG A 187 -0.07 10.47 -27.98
C ARG A 187 0.65 10.34 -26.63
N VAL A 188 1.97 10.12 -26.67
CA VAL A 188 2.86 10.16 -25.49
C VAL A 188 3.09 11.62 -25.07
N SER A 189 2.07 12.22 -24.49
CA SER A 189 2.05 13.62 -24.12
C SER A 189 1.36 13.87 -22.79
N MET A 190 0.96 12.81 -22.08
CA MET A 190 0.39 12.93 -20.75
C MET A 190 1.52 12.95 -19.71
N ARG A 191 1.65 14.07 -18.99
CA ARG A 191 2.59 14.19 -17.87
C ARG A 191 1.83 13.91 -16.58
N ILE A 192 2.35 12.97 -15.80
CA ILE A 192 1.83 12.61 -14.49
C ILE A 192 2.69 13.32 -13.45
N THR A 193 2.03 14.10 -12.60
CA THR A 193 2.70 14.91 -11.57
C THR A 193 1.96 14.82 -10.24
N MET A 194 2.70 14.95 -9.14
CA MET A 194 2.12 15.20 -7.82
C MET A 194 1.47 16.59 -7.81
N VAL A 195 0.18 16.65 -7.43
CA VAL A 195 -0.60 17.89 -7.35
C VAL A 195 -0.95 18.27 -5.91
N GLY A 196 -0.75 17.38 -4.94
CA GLY A 196 -1.05 17.67 -3.54
C GLY A 196 -0.76 16.51 -2.60
N LYS A 197 -1.23 16.65 -1.36
CA LYS A 197 -1.21 15.63 -0.31
C LYS A 197 -2.57 15.62 0.40
N SER A 198 -3.08 14.43 0.70
CA SER A 198 -4.29 14.21 1.53
C SER A 198 -3.91 13.99 2.99
#